data_AF-A0A126QQN6-F1
#
_entry.id   AF-A0A126QQN6-F1
#
_cell.length_a   1.000
_cell.length_b   1.000
_cell.length_c   1.000
_cell.angle_alpha   90.00
_cell.angle_beta   90.00
_cell.angle_gamma   90.00
#
_symmetry.space_group_name_H-M   'P 1'
#
loop_
_entity.id
_entity.type
_entity.pdbx_description
1 polymer ?
#
loop_
_entity_poly.entity_id
_entity_poly.type
_entity_poly.pdbx_seq_one_letter_code
_entity_poly.pdbx_strand_id
1 'polypeptide(L)'
;MPLTLNTLLPPALLDNPTQAAAELPRALMTRANFIPGVRHRLGWRGVRDCAKGRGGLTVRITGMPGVYGLHLLNSGGAGRTGQATFAISYFPAPLEKRVEAFSIQAGIAAQDEDYLERVREFTLHEDLRALFGIAVLEVHFHADGPGISLALTAPERDRVVALDGVTVDTPVGMVEAVLPGSLDQDFPALETATPLFEALAASASYCLGYPPESLIKESRQGRQRAYGETIGLRSESAPGIRDVRFGLGWGMDAPSLPDMETTDASWSAPAPPPEEFKDAPWLSADIRGASNSLDKRTMGITDKPRLIVLTGFLGSGKTTFLARFIEEQAAKNGFVAVVQNEIGQKGLDGKLLGQSYAVTEVDEGCVCCTLAGSLRSALSGILSEFQPDFVVLETTGLANPANMLSEIADLDDMLEFASVTTVLDAACAPRALADHGVARNQVRLADVLLLNKTDLATDDDLAALETRIRELNPTADLHCTTHGDVPSTVLYGVNFRKALKRPGPILAPMGHHATHGDDGIQSALIELSGPIDRRAFQAGVSSLPHQVLRAKGVVRFADGDTPEIFQYVPGHHSLTPSREEPESCFLVIIGQEITPVAENFRAAIGA
;
A
#
# COMPACT_ATOMS: atom_id res chain seq x y z
N MET A 1 -21.12 3.01 9.01
CA MET A 1 -22.20 2.02 8.82
C MET A 1 -21.59 0.63 8.93
N PRO A 2 -22.29 -0.40 9.46
CA PRO A 2 -21.80 -1.78 9.38
C PRO A 2 -21.63 -2.14 7.90
N LEU A 3 -20.47 -2.70 7.58
CA LEU A 3 -20.08 -3.06 6.22
C LEU A 3 -20.80 -4.35 5.85
N THR A 4 -21.69 -4.27 4.86
CA THR A 4 -22.34 -5.46 4.31
C THR A 4 -21.35 -6.20 3.40
N LEU A 5 -21.52 -7.50 3.17
CA LEU A 5 -20.70 -8.27 2.21
C LEU A 5 -20.61 -7.62 0.82
N ASN A 6 -21.61 -6.81 0.46
CA ASN A 6 -21.65 -5.99 -0.76
C ASN A 6 -20.52 -4.94 -0.86
N THR A 7 -19.87 -4.62 0.26
CA THR A 7 -18.73 -3.70 0.33
C THR A 7 -17.38 -4.41 0.44
N LEU A 8 -17.38 -5.74 0.65
CA LEU A 8 -16.18 -6.56 0.75
C LEU A 8 -15.81 -7.19 -0.60
N LEU A 9 -16.82 -7.57 -1.38
CA LEU A 9 -16.65 -8.17 -2.70
C LEU A 9 -17.30 -7.27 -3.78
N PRO A 10 -16.69 -7.13 -4.97
CA PRO A 10 -17.30 -6.42 -6.09
C PRO A 10 -18.69 -6.99 -6.43
N PRO A 11 -19.66 -6.16 -6.88
CA PRO A 11 -21.00 -6.62 -7.25
C PRO A 11 -21.01 -7.80 -8.22
N ALA A 12 -20.10 -7.80 -9.21
CA ALA A 12 -19.97 -8.89 -10.18
C ALA A 12 -19.58 -10.25 -9.56
N LEU A 13 -18.90 -10.26 -8.40
CA LEU A 13 -18.59 -11.51 -7.69
C LEU A 13 -19.78 -11.98 -6.84
N LEU A 14 -20.63 -11.08 -6.34
CA LEU A 14 -21.83 -11.45 -5.58
C LEU A 14 -22.82 -12.24 -6.46
N ASP A 15 -22.84 -11.95 -7.77
CA ASP A 15 -23.61 -12.69 -8.78
C ASP A 15 -22.96 -14.03 -9.19
N ASN A 16 -21.74 -14.31 -8.74
CA ASN A 16 -21.02 -15.56 -8.96
C ASN A 16 -20.53 -16.18 -7.63
N PRO A 17 -21.40 -16.89 -6.90
CA PRO A 17 -21.10 -17.43 -5.58
C PRO A 17 -19.83 -18.30 -5.52
N THR A 18 -19.57 -19.10 -6.55
CA THR A 18 -18.36 -19.93 -6.64
C THR A 18 -17.09 -19.08 -6.63
N GLN A 19 -17.08 -17.99 -7.39
CA GLN A 19 -15.94 -17.08 -7.47
C GLN A 19 -15.85 -16.21 -6.20
N ALA A 20 -16.99 -15.80 -5.63
CA ALA A 20 -17.02 -15.11 -4.34
C ALA A 20 -16.37 -15.95 -3.24
N ALA A 21 -16.70 -17.24 -3.13
CA ALA A 21 -16.08 -18.13 -2.14
C ALA A 21 -14.57 -18.27 -2.33
N ALA A 22 -14.10 -18.31 -3.59
CA ALA A 22 -12.68 -18.41 -3.93
C ALA A 22 -11.89 -17.12 -3.63
N GLU A 23 -12.50 -15.94 -3.76
CA GLU A 23 -11.82 -14.65 -3.50
C GLU A 23 -12.01 -14.13 -2.07
N LEU A 24 -12.96 -14.67 -1.32
CA LEU A 24 -13.31 -14.17 0.01
C LEU A 24 -12.13 -14.14 0.99
N PRO A 25 -11.28 -15.19 1.13
CA PRO A 25 -10.13 -15.11 2.03
C PRO A 25 -9.18 -13.99 1.65
N ARG A 26 -8.91 -13.78 0.34
CA ARG A 26 -8.08 -12.67 -0.13
C ARG A 26 -8.71 -11.34 0.24
N ALA A 27 -10.00 -11.14 -0.03
CA ALA A 27 -10.71 -9.90 0.28
C ALA A 27 -10.65 -9.56 1.79
N LEU A 28 -10.89 -10.56 2.66
CA LEU A 28 -10.79 -10.41 4.11
C LEU A 28 -9.38 -10.00 4.55
N MET A 29 -8.37 -10.70 4.07
CA MET A 29 -6.98 -10.41 4.43
C MET A 29 -6.52 -9.05 3.92
N THR A 30 -6.81 -8.72 2.66
CA THR A 30 -6.46 -7.42 2.07
C THR A 30 -7.06 -6.29 2.91
N ARG A 31 -8.36 -6.37 3.24
CA ARG A 31 -9.02 -5.35 4.06
C ARG A 31 -8.49 -5.27 5.49
N ALA A 32 -8.28 -6.40 6.15
CA ALA A 32 -7.74 -6.44 7.52
C ALA A 32 -6.29 -5.94 7.59
N ASN A 33 -5.48 -6.21 6.55
CA ASN A 33 -4.09 -5.78 6.46
C ASN A 33 -3.94 -4.34 5.95
N PHE A 34 -4.96 -3.78 5.32
CA PHE A 34 -5.02 -2.40 4.84
C PHE A 34 -4.92 -1.37 5.96
N ILE A 35 -5.41 -1.71 7.17
CA ILE A 35 -5.43 -0.79 8.31
C ILE A 35 -4.27 -1.13 9.26
N PRO A 36 -3.18 -0.34 9.33
CA PRO A 36 -1.96 -0.72 10.04
C PRO A 36 -2.15 -0.98 11.54
N GLY A 37 -3.09 -0.27 12.18
CA GLY A 37 -3.44 -0.51 13.58
C GLY A 37 -4.22 -1.81 13.78
N VAL A 38 -4.99 -2.25 12.78
CA VAL A 38 -5.82 -3.46 12.83
C VAL A 38 -4.99 -4.70 12.55
N ARG A 39 -4.13 -4.67 11.53
CA ARG A 39 -3.35 -5.84 11.07
C ARG A 39 -2.61 -6.54 12.22
N HIS A 40 -1.87 -5.78 13.04
CA HIS A 40 -1.04 -6.34 14.11
C HIS A 40 -1.87 -6.87 15.27
N ARG A 41 -3.03 -6.26 15.55
CA ARG A 41 -3.96 -6.70 16.59
C ARG A 41 -4.72 -7.97 16.21
N LEU A 42 -4.96 -8.15 14.91
CA LEU A 42 -5.51 -9.39 14.36
C LEU A 42 -4.47 -10.51 14.19
N GLY A 43 -3.20 -10.25 14.52
CA GLY A 43 -2.14 -11.24 14.43
C GLY A 43 -1.42 -11.28 13.08
N TRP A 44 -1.73 -10.40 12.12
CA TRP A 44 -1.02 -10.36 10.84
C TRP A 44 0.33 -9.65 10.95
N ARG A 45 1.37 -10.21 10.31
CA ARG A 45 2.71 -9.61 10.16
C ARG A 45 3.08 -9.30 8.73
N GLY A 46 2.48 -10.00 7.77
CA GLY A 46 2.65 -9.74 6.35
C GLY A 46 1.80 -10.67 5.51
N VAL A 47 1.37 -10.19 4.35
CA VAL A 47 0.60 -10.93 3.34
C VAL A 47 1.22 -10.59 1.98
N ARG A 48 1.37 -11.60 1.12
CA ARG A 48 1.92 -11.43 -0.23
C ARG A 48 1.28 -12.43 -1.18
N ASP A 49 0.84 -11.95 -2.35
CA ASP A 49 0.45 -12.81 -3.47
C ASP A 49 1.65 -13.47 -4.14
N CYS A 50 1.47 -14.73 -4.57
CA CYS A 50 2.40 -15.41 -5.45
C CYS A 50 2.21 -14.86 -6.88
N ALA A 51 3.20 -14.14 -7.41
CA ALA A 51 3.05 -13.40 -8.67
C ALA A 51 2.99 -14.34 -9.89
N LYS A 52 3.64 -15.50 -9.81
CA LYS A 52 3.83 -16.41 -10.95
C LYS A 52 2.86 -17.59 -10.95
N GLY A 53 2.19 -17.87 -9.82
CA GLY A 53 1.25 -18.97 -9.68
C GLY A 53 -0.21 -18.52 -9.63
N ARG A 54 -1.14 -19.38 -10.06
CA ARG A 54 -2.57 -19.08 -9.98
C ARG A 54 -3.04 -19.07 -8.51
N GLY A 55 -3.31 -17.87 -7.98
CA GLY A 55 -4.18 -17.69 -6.82
C GLY A 55 -3.66 -18.15 -5.46
N GLY A 56 -2.34 -18.16 -5.24
CA GLY A 56 -1.74 -18.50 -3.93
C GLY A 56 -1.29 -17.29 -3.13
N LEU A 57 -1.35 -17.42 -1.80
CA LEU A 57 -0.99 -16.37 -0.86
C LEU A 57 0.06 -16.90 0.13
N THR A 58 1.06 -16.08 0.43
CA THR A 58 2.00 -16.32 1.53
C THR A 58 1.73 -15.34 2.65
N VAL A 59 1.66 -15.82 3.89
CA VAL A 59 1.30 -14.98 5.04
C VAL A 59 2.18 -15.26 6.25
N ARG A 60 2.39 -14.23 7.06
CA ARG A 60 3.11 -14.32 8.34
C ARG A 60 2.19 -13.91 9.47
N ILE A 61 2.23 -14.69 10.55
CA ILE A 61 1.38 -14.52 11.74
C ILE A 61 2.25 -14.22 12.96
N THR A 62 1.78 -13.35 13.84
CA THR A 62 2.45 -13.01 15.10
C THR A 62 2.64 -14.25 15.96
N GLY A 63 3.85 -14.43 16.50
CA GLY A 63 4.20 -15.60 17.31
C GLY A 63 4.64 -16.82 16.49
N MET A 64 4.50 -16.79 15.16
CA MET A 64 4.91 -17.87 14.27
C MET A 64 6.12 -17.43 13.43
N PRO A 65 7.31 -18.07 13.60
CA PRO A 65 8.51 -17.71 12.84
C PRO A 65 8.42 -18.05 11.35
N GLY A 66 7.72 -19.14 11.01
CA GLY A 66 7.54 -19.62 9.65
C GLY A 66 6.57 -18.79 8.82
N VAL A 67 6.39 -19.22 7.58
CA VAL A 67 5.48 -18.61 6.59
C VAL A 67 4.37 -19.61 6.28
N TYR A 68 3.13 -19.16 6.29
CA TYR A 68 2.00 -19.97 5.84
C TYR A 68 1.77 -19.77 4.34
N GLY A 69 1.37 -20.83 3.66
CA GLY A 69 0.87 -20.80 2.29
C GLY A 69 -0.62 -21.14 2.24
N LEU A 70 -1.41 -20.34 1.52
CA LEU A 70 -2.80 -20.64 1.17
C LEU A 70 -2.92 -20.86 -0.33
N HIS A 71 -3.47 -21.99 -0.74
CA HIS A 71 -3.66 -22.32 -2.16
C HIS A 71 -5.04 -22.93 -2.40
N LEU A 72 -5.78 -22.38 -3.37
CA LEU A 72 -7.10 -22.89 -3.76
C LEU A 72 -6.99 -24.29 -4.37
N LEU A 73 -7.58 -25.30 -3.73
CA LEU A 73 -7.66 -26.67 -4.25
C LEU A 73 -8.80 -26.84 -5.23
N ASN A 74 -9.98 -26.38 -4.83
CA ASN A 74 -11.18 -26.45 -5.65
C ASN A 74 -12.16 -25.34 -5.25
N SER A 75 -13.07 -25.04 -6.16
CA SER A 75 -14.25 -24.23 -5.87
C SER A 75 -15.45 -24.81 -6.61
N GLY A 76 -16.62 -24.64 -6.01
CA GLY A 76 -17.89 -25.09 -6.54
C GLY A 76 -19.02 -24.20 -6.04
N GLY A 77 -20.23 -24.49 -6.51
CA GLY A 77 -21.40 -23.74 -6.11
C GLY A 77 -22.64 -24.24 -6.81
N ALA A 78 -23.80 -23.99 -6.22
CA ALA A 78 -25.09 -24.35 -6.77
C ALA A 78 -26.10 -23.24 -6.51
N GLY A 79 -26.70 -22.70 -7.59
CA GLY A 79 -27.65 -21.60 -7.48
C GLY A 79 -27.03 -20.37 -6.83
N ARG A 80 -27.40 -20.10 -5.58
CA ARG A 80 -27.01 -18.91 -4.80
C ARG A 80 -26.00 -19.20 -3.69
N THR A 81 -25.44 -20.41 -3.67
CA THR A 81 -24.38 -20.83 -2.74
C THR A 81 -23.07 -21.09 -3.47
N GLY A 82 -21.98 -20.67 -2.85
CA GLY A 82 -20.62 -20.92 -3.29
C GLY A 82 -19.81 -21.60 -2.20
N GLN A 83 -18.87 -22.45 -2.61
CA GLN A 83 -17.93 -23.13 -1.74
C GLN A 83 -16.53 -23.09 -2.36
N ALA A 84 -15.52 -22.93 -1.53
CA ALA A 84 -14.12 -23.07 -1.93
C ALA A 84 -13.34 -23.80 -0.84
N THR A 85 -12.36 -24.59 -1.26
CA THR A 85 -11.47 -25.34 -0.37
C THR A 85 -10.03 -24.94 -0.65
N PHE A 86 -9.28 -24.58 0.39
CA PHE A 86 -7.89 -24.16 0.32
C PHE A 86 -7.01 -25.10 1.12
N ALA A 87 -5.87 -25.47 0.56
CA ALA A 87 -4.80 -26.10 1.31
C ALA A 87 -4.05 -25.04 2.11
N ILE A 88 -3.72 -25.38 3.36
CA ILE A 88 -2.83 -24.62 4.22
C ILE A 88 -1.52 -25.38 4.34
N SER A 89 -0.42 -24.72 3.96
CA SER A 89 0.94 -25.18 4.20
C SER A 89 1.61 -24.30 5.26
N TYR A 90 2.53 -24.88 6.05
CA TYR A 90 3.41 -24.13 6.96
C TYR A 90 4.87 -24.41 6.62
N PHE A 91 5.55 -23.38 6.14
CA PHE A 91 6.96 -23.38 5.80
C PHE A 91 7.75 -22.86 7.00
N PRO A 92 8.34 -23.75 7.83
CA PRO A 92 9.08 -23.33 9.00
C PRO A 92 10.31 -22.51 8.62
N ALA A 93 10.75 -21.62 9.51
CA ALA A 93 12.05 -20.97 9.33
C ALA A 93 13.17 -22.03 9.48
N PRO A 94 14.30 -21.94 8.75
CA PRO A 94 15.33 -23.00 8.76
C PRO A 94 15.90 -23.34 10.15
N LEU A 95 15.88 -22.39 11.08
CA LEU A 95 16.37 -22.56 12.46
C LEU A 95 15.24 -22.79 13.49
N GLU A 96 14.02 -23.00 13.02
CA GLU A 96 12.87 -23.24 13.88
C GLU A 96 12.84 -24.69 14.37
N LYS A 97 12.58 -24.91 15.66
CA LYS A 97 12.46 -26.27 16.22
C LYS A 97 11.39 -27.13 15.54
N ARG A 98 10.35 -26.51 14.99
CA ARG A 98 9.26 -27.23 14.28
C ARG A 98 9.76 -27.93 13.00
N VAL A 99 10.92 -27.56 12.45
CA VAL A 99 11.54 -28.27 11.32
C VAL A 99 11.75 -29.74 11.67
N GLU A 100 12.18 -30.04 12.90
CA GLU A 100 12.44 -31.42 13.39
C GLU A 100 11.17 -32.26 13.56
N ALA A 101 9.99 -31.63 13.51
CA ALA A 101 8.71 -32.33 13.60
C ALA A 101 8.16 -32.74 12.23
N PHE A 102 8.70 -32.19 11.14
CA PHE A 102 8.45 -32.64 9.77
C PHE A 102 9.36 -33.82 9.40
N SER A 103 9.08 -34.48 8.27
CA SER A 103 9.92 -35.55 7.73
C SER A 103 11.37 -35.13 7.52
N ILE A 104 12.30 -36.09 7.52
CA ILE A 104 13.71 -35.83 7.22
C ILE A 104 13.87 -35.14 5.86
N GLN A 105 13.07 -35.53 4.86
CA GLN A 105 13.07 -34.90 3.54
C GLN A 105 12.65 -33.43 3.60
N ALA A 106 11.63 -33.10 4.39
CA ALA A 106 11.22 -31.71 4.60
C ALA A 106 12.28 -30.91 5.37
N GLY A 107 12.94 -31.54 6.35
CA GLY A 107 14.08 -30.96 7.06
C GLY A 107 15.23 -30.58 6.13
N ILE A 108 15.59 -31.46 5.19
CA ILE A 108 16.60 -31.19 4.16
C ILE A 108 16.15 -30.04 3.25
N ALA A 109 14.92 -30.09 2.74
CA ALA A 109 14.38 -29.05 1.85
C ALA A 109 14.34 -27.67 2.51
N ALA A 110 14.12 -27.59 3.83
CA ALA A 110 14.14 -26.34 4.57
C ALA A 110 15.56 -25.74 4.75
N GLN A 111 16.62 -26.51 4.49
CA GLN A 111 18.01 -26.06 4.53
C GLN A 111 18.58 -25.70 3.15
N ASP A 112 17.83 -25.93 2.06
CA ASP A 112 18.27 -25.56 0.71
C ASP A 112 18.53 -24.05 0.62
N GLU A 113 19.58 -23.65 -0.11
CA GLU A 113 19.97 -22.22 -0.25
C GLU A 113 18.83 -21.38 -0.87
N ASP A 114 18.01 -21.97 -1.72
CA ASP A 114 16.90 -21.33 -2.43
C ASP A 114 15.53 -21.52 -1.74
N TYR A 115 15.49 -22.16 -0.56
CA TYR A 115 14.24 -22.53 0.12
C TYR A 115 13.28 -21.34 0.29
N LEU A 116 13.77 -20.21 0.83
CA LEU A 116 12.94 -19.03 1.05
C LEU A 116 12.49 -18.36 -0.26
N GLU A 117 13.23 -18.51 -1.35
CA GLU A 117 12.83 -18.03 -2.66
C GLU A 117 11.70 -18.90 -3.23
N ARG A 118 11.84 -20.22 -3.13
CA ARG A 118 10.79 -21.19 -3.52
C ARG A 118 9.52 -21.01 -2.70
N VAL A 119 9.63 -20.73 -1.39
CA VAL A 119 8.47 -20.44 -0.52
C VAL A 119 7.68 -19.22 -1.00
N ARG A 120 8.35 -18.18 -1.53
CA ARG A 120 7.65 -16.98 -2.03
C ARG A 120 6.75 -17.27 -3.24
N GLU A 121 7.05 -18.31 -4.00
CA GLU A 121 6.28 -18.76 -5.16
C GLU A 121 5.88 -20.24 -5.01
N PHE A 122 5.55 -20.68 -3.78
CA PHE A 122 5.35 -22.09 -3.43
C PHE A 122 4.29 -22.82 -4.27
N THR A 123 3.38 -22.08 -4.90
CA THR A 123 2.37 -22.62 -5.81
C THR A 123 2.97 -23.29 -7.06
N LEU A 124 4.19 -22.92 -7.44
CA LEU A 124 4.97 -23.56 -8.51
C LEU A 124 5.71 -24.83 -8.04
N HIS A 125 5.76 -25.06 -6.73
CA HIS A 125 6.56 -26.10 -6.09
C HIS A 125 5.63 -27.15 -5.44
N GLU A 126 5.23 -28.13 -6.24
CA GLU A 126 4.39 -29.25 -5.78
C GLU A 126 5.05 -30.08 -4.68
N ASP A 127 6.36 -30.24 -4.76
CA ASP A 127 7.21 -30.85 -3.74
C ASP A 127 7.10 -30.14 -2.38
N LEU A 128 7.21 -28.80 -2.35
CA LEU A 128 7.04 -28.04 -1.10
C LEU A 128 5.62 -28.18 -0.55
N ARG A 129 4.60 -28.13 -1.41
CA ARG A 129 3.20 -28.30 -0.98
C ARG A 129 2.95 -29.69 -0.39
N ALA A 130 3.56 -30.73 -0.95
CA ALA A 130 3.44 -32.09 -0.45
C ALA A 130 4.15 -32.29 0.90
N LEU A 131 5.31 -31.67 1.09
CA LEU A 131 6.10 -31.79 2.32
C LEU A 131 5.52 -30.98 3.49
N PHE A 132 4.98 -29.80 3.21
CA PHE A 132 4.63 -28.81 4.24
C PHE A 132 3.12 -28.56 4.39
N GLY A 133 2.26 -29.37 3.77
CA GLY A 133 0.80 -29.29 3.94
C GLY A 133 0.34 -29.72 5.33
N ILE A 134 -0.45 -28.89 6.02
CA ILE A 134 -0.84 -29.13 7.42
C ILE A 134 -2.34 -29.14 7.67
N ALA A 135 -3.14 -28.43 6.86
CA ALA A 135 -4.56 -28.28 7.11
C ALA A 135 -5.34 -27.89 5.86
N VAL A 136 -6.66 -27.87 5.98
CA VAL A 136 -7.59 -27.43 4.95
C VAL A 136 -8.50 -26.33 5.51
N LEU A 137 -8.70 -25.26 4.74
CA LEU A 137 -9.70 -24.23 5.01
C LEU A 137 -10.86 -24.39 4.02
N GLU A 138 -12.07 -24.53 4.54
CA GLU A 138 -13.31 -24.51 3.77
C GLU A 138 -13.99 -23.16 3.94
N VAL A 139 -14.51 -22.63 2.83
CA VAL A 139 -15.18 -21.33 2.77
C VAL A 139 -16.53 -21.53 2.09
N HIS A 140 -17.60 -21.08 2.73
CA HIS A 140 -18.92 -21.03 2.11
C HIS A 140 -19.44 -19.61 2.04
N PHE A 141 -20.21 -19.33 1.00
CA PHE A 141 -20.80 -18.02 0.72
C PHE A 141 -22.26 -18.20 0.29
N HIS A 142 -23.16 -17.37 0.79
CA HIS A 142 -24.58 -17.34 0.41
C HIS A 142 -25.01 -15.94 -0.06
N ALA A 143 -25.69 -15.85 -1.21
CA ALA A 143 -25.99 -14.57 -1.85
C ALA A 143 -27.31 -13.90 -1.44
N ASP A 144 -28.33 -14.61 -0.91
CA ASP A 144 -29.64 -14.02 -0.53
C ASP A 144 -29.72 -13.44 0.88
N GLY A 145 -28.89 -13.95 1.79
CA GLY A 145 -28.66 -13.42 3.11
C GLY A 145 -27.14 -13.37 3.21
N PRO A 146 -26.51 -12.21 3.41
CA PRO A 146 -25.07 -12.02 3.29
C PRO A 146 -24.38 -12.81 4.40
N GLY A 147 -24.19 -14.10 4.16
CA GLY A 147 -23.68 -15.06 5.11
C GLY A 147 -22.44 -15.73 4.56
N ILE A 148 -21.45 -15.90 5.42
CA ILE A 148 -20.25 -16.67 5.13
C ILE A 148 -19.99 -17.65 6.25
N SER A 149 -19.32 -18.77 5.94
CA SER A 149 -18.74 -19.62 6.95
C SER A 149 -17.31 -19.99 6.59
N LEU A 150 -16.47 -20.10 7.62
CA LEU A 150 -15.08 -20.54 7.53
C LEU A 150 -14.92 -21.78 8.41
N ALA A 151 -14.31 -22.83 7.88
CA ALA A 151 -14.01 -24.03 8.67
C ALA A 151 -12.58 -24.52 8.45
N LEU A 152 -11.86 -24.75 9.55
CA LEU A 152 -10.55 -25.38 9.56
C LEU A 152 -10.71 -26.88 9.79
N THR A 153 -10.07 -27.71 8.97
CA THR A 153 -9.94 -29.15 9.21
C THR A 153 -8.47 -29.53 9.25
N ALA A 154 -8.03 -30.17 10.34
CA ALA A 154 -6.64 -30.62 10.51
C ALA A 154 -6.54 -31.80 11.49
N PRO A 155 -5.57 -32.71 11.33
CA PRO A 155 -5.25 -33.69 12.37
C PRO A 155 -4.61 -33.02 13.58
N GLU A 156 -4.86 -33.51 14.79
CA GLU A 156 -4.14 -33.07 16.00
C GLU A 156 -2.63 -33.30 15.85
N ARG A 157 -2.26 -34.46 15.28
CA ARG A 157 -0.89 -34.87 14.97
C ARG A 157 -0.86 -35.48 13.57
N ASP A 158 -0.10 -34.87 12.67
CA ASP A 158 0.18 -35.45 11.36
C ASP A 158 1.39 -36.38 11.47
N ARG A 159 1.13 -37.69 11.43
CA ARG A 159 2.13 -38.73 11.62
C ARG A 159 2.44 -39.47 10.33
N VAL A 160 3.73 -39.65 10.09
CA VAL A 160 4.26 -40.50 9.03
C VAL A 160 5.26 -41.49 9.61
N VAL A 161 5.02 -42.78 9.39
CA VAL A 161 5.91 -43.89 9.81
C VAL A 161 6.74 -44.34 8.61
N ALA A 162 8.06 -44.43 8.80
CA ALA A 162 8.97 -45.05 7.83
C ALA A 162 9.14 -46.53 8.17
N LEU A 163 8.47 -47.42 7.43
CA LEU A 163 8.50 -48.86 7.74
C LEU A 163 9.88 -49.47 7.54
N ASP A 164 10.59 -49.02 6.51
CA ASP A 164 11.95 -49.48 6.19
C ASP A 164 13.06 -48.57 6.76
N GLY A 165 12.67 -47.52 7.50
CA GLY A 165 13.59 -46.51 8.03
C GLY A 165 14.02 -45.48 6.98
N VAL A 166 14.87 -44.53 7.38
CA VAL A 166 15.43 -43.49 6.50
C VAL A 166 16.92 -43.41 6.73
N THR A 167 17.70 -43.55 5.65
CA THR A 167 19.15 -43.34 5.65
C THR A 167 19.50 -42.12 4.81
N VAL A 168 20.45 -41.32 5.29
CA VAL A 168 20.88 -40.07 4.65
C VAL A 168 22.38 -40.15 4.41
N ASP A 169 22.80 -39.78 3.19
CA ASP A 169 24.22 -39.66 2.85
C ASP A 169 24.77 -38.34 3.42
N THR A 170 25.77 -38.43 4.28
CA THR A 170 26.39 -37.28 4.93
C THR A 170 27.88 -37.24 4.63
N PRO A 171 28.58 -36.11 4.85
CA PRO A 171 30.04 -36.04 4.65
C PRO A 171 30.85 -37.06 5.48
N VAL A 172 30.27 -37.63 6.54
CA VAL A 172 30.89 -38.66 7.38
C VAL A 172 30.42 -40.09 7.04
N GLY A 173 29.63 -40.25 5.98
CA GLY A 173 29.07 -41.52 5.49
C GLY A 173 27.55 -41.62 5.61
N MET A 174 27.02 -42.79 5.29
CA MET A 174 25.58 -43.09 5.45
C MET A 174 25.20 -43.12 6.93
N VAL A 175 24.22 -42.32 7.31
CA VAL A 175 23.67 -42.25 8.66
C VAL A 175 22.21 -42.67 8.65
N GLU A 176 21.83 -43.56 9.56
CA GLU A 176 20.43 -43.92 9.79
C GLU A 176 19.73 -42.80 10.58
N ALA A 177 18.92 -42.01 9.89
CA ALA A 177 18.22 -40.87 10.45
C ALA A 177 16.91 -41.28 11.14
N VAL A 178 16.22 -42.30 10.61
CA VAL A 178 14.99 -42.87 11.19
C VAL A 178 15.09 -44.39 11.21
N LEU A 179 14.88 -44.99 12.39
CA LEU A 179 14.87 -46.43 12.54
C LEU A 179 13.64 -47.06 11.82
N PRO A 180 13.77 -48.27 11.24
CA PRO A 180 12.63 -48.99 10.69
C PRO A 180 11.45 -49.11 11.66
N GLY A 181 10.26 -48.75 11.19
CA GLY A 181 9.02 -48.73 11.97
C GLY A 181 8.85 -47.52 12.89
N SER A 182 9.78 -46.55 12.86
CA SER A 182 9.70 -45.33 13.66
C SER A 182 9.02 -44.18 12.90
N LEU A 183 8.70 -43.10 13.62
CA LEU A 183 8.12 -41.90 13.06
C LEU A 183 9.19 -41.11 12.29
N ASP A 184 8.92 -40.88 11.01
CA ASP A 184 9.63 -39.91 10.18
C ASP A 184 9.06 -38.50 10.40
N GLN A 185 7.74 -38.40 10.61
CA GLN A 185 7.06 -37.13 10.89
C GLN A 185 6.09 -37.31 12.07
N ASP A 186 6.06 -36.32 12.97
CA ASP A 186 5.06 -36.20 14.02
C ASP A 186 4.79 -34.71 14.28
N PHE A 187 4.02 -34.11 13.38
CA PHE A 187 3.84 -32.66 13.31
C PHE A 187 2.53 -32.22 14.01
N PRO A 188 2.55 -31.19 14.88
CA PRO A 188 1.35 -30.71 15.57
C PRO A 188 0.50 -29.83 14.63
N ALA A 189 -0.20 -30.46 13.69
CA ALA A 189 -0.80 -29.77 12.55
C ALA A 189 -1.95 -28.82 12.95
N LEU A 190 -2.92 -29.28 13.75
CA LEU A 190 -4.01 -28.43 14.25
C LEU A 190 -3.48 -27.23 15.03
N GLU A 191 -2.56 -27.46 15.99
CA GLU A 191 -1.95 -26.38 16.79
C GLU A 191 -1.24 -25.35 15.91
N THR A 192 -0.53 -25.80 14.87
CA THR A 192 0.16 -24.91 13.93
C THR A 192 -0.81 -24.14 13.05
N ALA A 193 -1.93 -24.73 12.64
CA ALA A 193 -2.90 -24.09 11.75
C ALA A 193 -3.82 -23.08 12.47
N THR A 194 -4.10 -23.29 13.76
CA THR A 194 -5.03 -22.47 14.54
C THR A 194 -4.72 -20.96 14.51
N PRO A 195 -3.48 -20.47 14.71
CA PRO A 195 -3.20 -19.03 14.70
C PRO A 195 -3.58 -18.34 13.40
N LEU A 196 -3.37 -19.00 12.24
CA LEU A 196 -3.78 -18.48 10.95
C LEU A 196 -5.31 -18.43 10.82
N PHE A 197 -5.99 -19.50 11.23
CA PHE A 197 -7.45 -19.55 11.20
C PHE A 197 -8.09 -18.49 12.10
N GLU A 198 -7.56 -18.30 13.31
CA GLU A 198 -8.02 -17.26 14.24
C GLU A 198 -7.82 -15.86 13.68
N ALA A 199 -6.68 -15.58 13.06
CA ALA A 199 -6.42 -14.29 12.41
C ALA A 199 -7.40 -14.04 11.25
N LEU A 200 -7.70 -15.06 10.45
CA LEU A 200 -8.66 -14.96 9.35
C LEU A 200 -10.10 -14.80 9.86
N ALA A 201 -10.51 -15.57 10.87
CA ALA A 201 -11.83 -15.47 11.49
C ALA A 201 -12.05 -14.11 12.16
N ALA A 202 -11.04 -13.59 12.86
CA ALA A 202 -11.12 -12.27 13.47
C ALA A 202 -11.14 -11.16 12.39
N SER A 203 -10.48 -11.38 11.26
CA SER A 203 -10.61 -10.52 10.07
C SER A 203 -12.03 -10.54 9.50
N ALA A 204 -12.70 -11.70 9.47
CA ALA A 204 -14.10 -11.81 9.07
C ALA A 204 -15.03 -11.01 9.99
N SER A 205 -14.94 -11.20 11.31
CA SER A 205 -15.72 -10.44 12.28
C SER A 205 -15.49 -8.92 12.16
N TYR A 206 -14.23 -8.52 11.97
CA TYR A 206 -13.88 -7.13 11.75
C TYR A 206 -14.50 -6.54 10.47
N CYS A 207 -14.35 -7.26 9.34
CA CYS A 207 -14.83 -6.79 8.05
C CYS A 207 -16.36 -6.74 7.97
N LEU A 208 -17.05 -7.67 8.63
CA LEU A 208 -18.51 -7.73 8.66
C LEU A 208 -19.12 -6.81 9.74
N GLY A 209 -18.34 -6.43 10.75
CA GLY A 209 -18.77 -5.56 11.83
C GLY A 209 -19.62 -6.27 12.90
N TYR A 210 -19.70 -7.60 12.89
CA TYR A 210 -20.35 -8.42 13.90
C TYR A 210 -19.61 -9.77 14.08
N PRO A 211 -19.63 -10.38 15.28
CA PRO A 211 -18.98 -11.67 15.53
C PRO A 211 -19.72 -12.82 14.85
N PRO A 212 -19.13 -14.03 14.75
CA PRO A 212 -19.88 -15.17 14.25
C PRO A 212 -21.08 -15.45 15.16
N GLU A 213 -22.14 -15.94 14.57
CA GLU A 213 -23.40 -16.28 15.24
C GLU A 213 -23.52 -17.79 15.45
N SER A 214 -22.65 -18.59 14.86
CA SER A 214 -22.58 -20.03 15.14
C SER A 214 -21.17 -20.58 15.08
N LEU A 215 -21.01 -21.70 15.79
CA LEU A 215 -19.77 -22.45 15.91
C LEU A 215 -20.09 -23.94 15.97
N ILE A 216 -19.24 -24.72 15.31
CA ILE A 216 -19.27 -26.18 15.41
C ILE A 216 -17.84 -26.71 15.48
N LYS A 217 -17.60 -27.58 16.46
CA LYS A 217 -16.35 -28.32 16.63
C LYS A 217 -16.69 -29.80 16.59
N GLU A 218 -16.11 -30.48 15.64
CA GLU A 218 -16.35 -31.89 15.36
C GLU A 218 -15.03 -32.63 15.31
N SER A 219 -15.06 -33.91 15.66
CA SER A 219 -13.93 -34.79 15.48
C SER A 219 -14.34 -36.17 15.00
N ARG A 220 -13.36 -36.85 14.42
CA ARG A 220 -13.40 -38.26 14.09
C ARG A 220 -12.07 -38.91 14.45
N GLN A 221 -12.04 -40.23 14.46
CA GLN A 221 -10.78 -40.95 14.58
C GLN A 221 -9.80 -40.53 13.48
N GLY A 222 -8.62 -40.07 13.90
CA GLY A 222 -7.55 -39.63 13.01
C GLY A 222 -6.84 -40.79 12.34
N ARG A 223 -6.04 -40.44 11.32
CA ARG A 223 -5.26 -41.40 10.53
C ARG A 223 -3.78 -41.09 10.61
N GLN A 224 -2.94 -42.11 10.50
CA GLN A 224 -1.51 -41.94 10.27
C GLN A 224 -1.16 -42.46 8.88
N ARG A 225 -0.05 -41.96 8.34
CA ARG A 225 0.51 -42.44 7.08
C ARG A 225 1.70 -43.34 7.35
N ALA A 226 1.90 -44.36 6.53
CA ALA A 226 3.08 -45.22 6.57
C ALA A 226 3.58 -45.45 5.15
N TYR A 227 4.90 -45.43 4.96
CA TYR A 227 5.51 -45.76 3.68
C TYR A 227 6.59 -46.83 3.84
N GLY A 228 6.74 -47.64 2.80
CA GLY A 228 7.82 -48.61 2.65
C GLY A 228 8.00 -48.99 1.19
N GLU A 229 9.17 -49.54 0.85
CA GLU A 229 9.60 -49.89 -0.50
C GLU A 229 8.61 -50.81 -1.21
N THR A 230 7.97 -51.71 -0.47
CA THR A 230 7.09 -52.74 -1.02
C THR A 230 5.61 -52.35 -1.07
N ILE A 231 5.17 -51.40 -0.25
CA ILE A 231 3.74 -51.09 -0.06
C ILE A 231 3.34 -49.67 -0.49
N GLY A 232 4.30 -48.80 -0.80
CA GLY A 232 4.09 -47.38 -1.09
C GLY A 232 3.52 -46.62 0.12
N LEU A 233 3.07 -45.38 -0.10
CA LEU A 233 2.40 -44.60 0.95
C LEU A 233 0.97 -45.12 1.17
N ARG A 234 0.65 -45.49 2.41
CA ARG A 234 -0.69 -45.92 2.84
C ARG A 234 -1.17 -45.10 4.02
N SER A 235 -2.48 -44.99 4.17
CA SER A 235 -3.12 -44.32 5.31
C SER A 235 -3.91 -45.33 6.13
N GLU A 236 -3.64 -45.37 7.42
CA GLU A 236 -4.20 -46.33 8.37
C GLU A 236 -4.83 -45.60 9.56
N SER A 237 -5.81 -46.24 10.21
CA SER A 237 -6.44 -45.67 11.41
C SER A 237 -5.42 -45.58 12.55
N ALA A 238 -5.37 -44.44 13.24
CA ALA A 238 -4.43 -44.19 14.33
C ALA A 238 -5.20 -43.96 15.64
N PRO A 239 -5.39 -45.00 16.47
CA PRO A 239 -6.02 -44.86 17.78
C PRO A 239 -5.28 -43.82 18.63
N GLY A 240 -6.02 -42.84 19.18
CA GLY A 240 -5.46 -41.78 20.02
C GLY A 240 -5.03 -40.50 19.27
N ILE A 241 -5.21 -40.44 17.95
CA ILE A 241 -5.14 -39.20 17.17
C ILE A 241 -6.55 -38.87 16.71
N ARG A 242 -6.90 -37.58 16.71
CA ARG A 242 -8.17 -37.12 16.13
C ARG A 242 -7.93 -36.22 14.93
N ASP A 243 -8.79 -36.36 13.93
CA ASP A 243 -8.99 -35.32 12.94
C ASP A 243 -10.05 -34.38 13.51
N VAL A 244 -9.74 -33.09 13.57
CA VAL A 244 -10.61 -32.08 14.14
C VAL A 244 -11.04 -31.11 13.06
N ARG A 245 -12.33 -30.77 13.09
CA ARG A 245 -12.91 -29.71 12.30
C ARG A 245 -13.50 -28.63 13.20
N PHE A 246 -13.22 -27.38 12.85
CA PHE A 246 -13.67 -26.22 13.59
C PHE A 246 -14.26 -25.19 12.63
N GLY A 247 -15.57 -24.98 12.70
CA GLY A 247 -16.34 -24.10 11.82
C GLY A 247 -16.93 -22.90 12.56
N LEU A 248 -16.91 -21.74 11.91
CA LEU A 248 -17.53 -20.50 12.36
C LEU A 248 -18.45 -19.96 11.26
N GLY A 249 -19.60 -19.42 11.67
CA GLY A 249 -20.64 -18.91 10.77
C GLY A 249 -21.04 -17.47 11.08
N TRP A 250 -21.13 -16.62 10.04
CA TRP A 250 -21.65 -15.25 10.11
C TRP A 250 -22.87 -15.17 9.19
N GLY A 251 -24.08 -14.94 9.72
CA GLY A 251 -25.30 -14.92 8.91
C GLY A 251 -25.68 -16.26 8.26
N MET A 252 -24.91 -17.33 8.48
CA MET A 252 -25.17 -18.70 8.07
C MET A 252 -24.37 -19.67 8.95
N ASP A 253 -24.81 -20.93 9.04
CA ASP A 253 -24.07 -21.95 9.77
C ASP A 253 -22.91 -22.54 8.95
N ALA A 254 -21.83 -22.92 9.64
CA ALA A 254 -20.83 -23.78 9.05
C ALA A 254 -21.43 -25.19 8.87
N PRO A 255 -21.52 -25.72 7.65
CA PRO A 255 -22.15 -27.03 7.42
C PRO A 255 -21.35 -28.12 8.13
N SER A 256 -22.02 -29.10 8.73
CA SER A 256 -21.37 -30.31 9.27
C SER A 256 -20.91 -31.22 8.13
N LEU A 257 -19.81 -31.95 8.33
CA LEU A 257 -19.34 -32.95 7.37
C LEU A 257 -19.87 -34.35 7.73
N PRO A 258 -20.37 -35.14 6.75
CA PRO A 258 -20.95 -36.46 7.01
C PRO A 258 -20.01 -37.46 7.70
N ASP A 259 -18.70 -37.29 7.49
CA ASP A 259 -17.66 -38.20 7.99
C ASP A 259 -17.19 -37.87 9.41
N MET A 260 -17.79 -36.86 10.06
CA MET A 260 -17.51 -36.51 11.45
C MET A 260 -18.31 -37.40 12.39
N GLU A 261 -17.64 -37.96 13.40
CA GLU A 261 -18.22 -38.98 14.28
C GLU A 261 -18.79 -38.37 15.57
N THR A 262 -18.13 -37.33 16.07
CA THR A 262 -18.43 -36.71 17.37
C THR A 262 -18.54 -35.21 17.22
N THR A 263 -19.60 -34.61 17.77
CA THR A 263 -19.71 -33.16 17.96
C THR A 263 -19.14 -32.81 19.35
N ASP A 264 -17.92 -32.27 19.38
CA ASP A 264 -17.22 -31.91 20.61
C ASP A 264 -17.79 -30.62 21.23
N ALA A 265 -18.18 -29.65 20.39
CA ALA A 265 -18.83 -28.43 20.81
C ALA A 265 -19.75 -27.89 19.70
N SER A 266 -20.88 -27.29 20.09
CA SER A 266 -21.78 -26.60 19.18
C SER A 266 -22.38 -25.40 19.89
N TRP A 267 -22.48 -24.29 19.18
CA TRP A 267 -22.99 -23.04 19.72
C TRP A 267 -23.70 -22.24 18.63
N SER A 268 -24.77 -21.56 19.03
CA SER A 268 -25.48 -20.59 18.21
C SER A 268 -25.94 -19.41 19.07
N ALA A 269 -25.81 -18.20 18.54
CA ALA A 269 -26.36 -16.99 19.13
C ALA A 269 -27.90 -17.12 19.26
N PRO A 270 -28.50 -16.56 20.33
CA PRO A 270 -27.92 -15.64 21.29
C PRO A 270 -27.35 -16.30 22.56
N ALA A 271 -27.15 -17.62 22.60
CA ALA A 271 -26.52 -18.28 23.76
C ALA A 271 -25.10 -17.73 24.00
N PRO A 272 -24.55 -17.77 25.23
CA PRO A 272 -23.14 -17.45 25.44
C PRO A 272 -22.22 -18.50 24.79
N PRO A 273 -21.06 -18.11 24.23
CA PRO A 273 -20.12 -19.05 23.63
C PRO A 273 -19.56 -20.03 24.70
N PRO A 274 -19.14 -21.24 24.29
CA PRO A 274 -18.51 -22.19 25.20
C PRO A 274 -17.31 -21.58 25.94
N GLU A 275 -17.09 -21.99 27.19
CA GLU A 275 -16.03 -21.44 28.06
C GLU A 275 -14.62 -21.52 27.44
N GLU A 276 -14.37 -22.56 26.62
CA GLU A 276 -13.08 -22.73 25.90
C GLU A 276 -12.81 -21.63 24.86
N PHE A 277 -13.84 -20.89 24.41
CA PHE A 277 -13.74 -19.86 23.37
C PHE A 277 -14.03 -18.45 23.87
N LYS A 278 -14.27 -18.24 25.18
CA LYS A 278 -14.71 -16.94 25.71
C LYS A 278 -13.78 -15.76 25.38
N ASP A 279 -12.48 -16.03 25.23
CA ASP A 279 -11.44 -15.04 24.95
C ASP A 279 -10.99 -15.07 23.48
N ALA A 280 -11.70 -15.79 22.61
CA ALA A 280 -11.30 -15.97 21.23
C ALA A 280 -11.35 -14.64 20.46
N PRO A 281 -10.33 -14.34 19.63
CA PRO A 281 -10.17 -13.01 19.01
C PRO A 281 -11.32 -12.67 18.04
N TRP A 282 -11.97 -13.68 17.47
CA TRP A 282 -13.07 -13.53 16.52
C TRP A 282 -14.43 -13.23 17.18
N LEU A 283 -14.57 -13.35 18.51
CA LEU A 283 -15.79 -12.94 19.23
C LEU A 283 -15.96 -11.42 19.34
N SER A 284 -14.90 -10.64 19.06
CA SER A 284 -14.98 -9.18 19.02
C SER A 284 -14.92 -8.70 17.59
N ALA A 285 -16.01 -8.12 17.10
CA ALA A 285 -15.99 -7.33 15.86
C ALA A 285 -15.37 -5.94 16.08
N ASP A 286 -15.42 -5.43 17.31
CA ASP A 286 -14.81 -4.16 17.67
C ASP A 286 -13.39 -4.38 18.17
N ILE A 287 -12.42 -4.17 17.29
CA ILE A 287 -11.03 -4.08 17.70
C ILE A 287 -10.81 -2.67 18.25
N ARG A 288 -11.23 -2.40 19.49
CA ARG A 288 -11.24 -1.05 20.13
C ARG A 288 -10.16 -0.12 19.59
N GLY A 289 -10.56 0.90 18.81
CA GLY A 289 -9.64 1.74 18.02
C GLY A 289 -9.33 1.19 16.62
N ALA A 290 -10.28 0.50 15.97
CA ALA A 290 -10.20 0.00 14.60
C ALA A 290 -11.34 0.47 13.69
N SER A 291 -12.49 0.80 14.28
CA SER A 291 -13.43 1.76 13.70
C SER A 291 -12.81 3.15 13.59
N ASN A 292 -11.86 3.45 14.48
CA ASN A 292 -10.90 4.52 14.36
C ASN A 292 -9.52 3.89 14.17
N SER A 293 -9.16 3.48 12.94
CA SER A 293 -7.77 3.54 12.49
C SER A 293 -7.17 4.79 13.15
N LEU A 294 -6.32 4.57 14.17
CA LEU A 294 -5.91 5.53 15.21
C LEU A 294 -6.67 6.85 15.13
N ASP A 295 -7.57 7.14 16.07
CA ASP A 295 -8.09 8.51 16.19
C ASP A 295 -6.90 9.42 16.56
N LYS A 296 -6.20 9.86 15.51
CA LYS A 296 -5.08 10.78 15.45
C LYS A 296 -5.46 12.04 16.24
N ARG A 297 -6.75 12.39 16.23
CA ARG A 297 -7.38 13.45 17.05
C ARG A 297 -7.42 13.16 18.55
N THR A 298 -7.59 11.90 18.98
CA THR A 298 -7.60 11.51 20.41
C THR A 298 -6.19 11.46 21.00
N MET A 299 -5.16 11.25 20.16
CA MET A 299 -3.73 11.36 20.54
C MET A 299 -3.12 12.75 20.28
N GLY A 300 -3.89 13.73 19.79
CA GLY A 300 -3.40 15.08 19.49
C GLY A 300 -2.44 15.16 18.29
N ILE A 301 -2.35 14.11 17.47
CA ILE A 301 -1.52 14.07 16.25
C ILE A 301 -2.42 14.35 15.06
N THR A 302 -2.40 15.57 14.55
CA THR A 302 -3.25 16.05 13.44
C THR A 302 -2.53 15.99 12.09
N ASP A 303 -1.96 14.84 11.71
CA ASP A 303 -1.24 14.76 10.43
C ASP A 303 -2.23 14.45 9.31
N LYS A 304 -2.60 15.51 8.58
CA LYS A 304 -3.34 15.45 7.32
C LYS A 304 -2.53 14.62 6.30
N PRO A 305 -3.17 13.83 5.41
CA PRO A 305 -2.49 13.13 4.33
C PRO A 305 -1.72 14.11 3.44
N ARG A 306 -0.56 13.68 2.94
CA ARG A 306 0.29 14.51 2.08
C ARG A 306 -0.19 14.51 0.64
N LEU A 307 -0.52 15.68 0.11
CA LEU A 307 -0.90 15.87 -1.28
C LEU A 307 0.32 16.14 -2.15
N ILE A 308 0.53 15.29 -3.15
CA ILE A 308 1.55 15.44 -4.19
C ILE A 308 0.84 15.66 -5.52
N VAL A 309 1.12 16.77 -6.18
CA VAL A 309 0.66 17.02 -7.55
C VAL A 309 1.70 16.48 -8.51
N LEU A 310 1.36 15.44 -9.27
CA LEU A 310 2.24 14.84 -10.27
C LEU A 310 1.92 15.39 -11.65
N THR A 311 2.87 16.10 -12.25
CA THR A 311 2.73 16.72 -13.56
C THR A 311 3.94 16.46 -14.47
N GLY A 312 3.86 16.90 -15.71
CA GLY A 312 4.91 16.72 -16.71
C GLY A 312 4.36 16.43 -18.11
N PHE A 313 5.13 16.79 -19.13
CA PHE A 313 4.71 16.71 -20.53
C PHE A 313 4.42 15.26 -20.99
N LEU A 314 3.74 15.09 -22.13
CA LEU A 314 3.39 13.75 -22.64
C LEU A 314 4.63 12.87 -22.82
N GLY A 315 4.53 11.61 -22.40
CA GLY A 315 5.62 10.63 -22.57
C GLY A 315 6.81 10.80 -21.61
N SER A 316 6.77 11.72 -20.63
CA SER A 316 7.88 11.95 -19.70
C SER A 316 8.17 10.81 -18.72
N GLY A 317 7.25 9.84 -18.60
CA GLY A 317 7.38 8.69 -17.69
C GLY A 317 6.62 8.83 -16.37
N LYS A 318 5.63 9.74 -16.28
CA LYS A 318 4.76 9.92 -15.10
C LYS A 318 4.16 8.60 -14.59
N THR A 319 3.56 7.81 -15.46
CA THR A 319 2.93 6.52 -15.09
C THR A 319 3.94 5.52 -14.53
N THR A 320 5.13 5.43 -15.14
CA THR A 320 6.20 4.55 -14.65
C THR A 320 6.71 5.01 -13.29
N PHE A 321 6.90 6.31 -13.10
CA PHE A 321 7.28 6.88 -11.81
C PHE A 321 6.21 6.64 -10.74
N LEU A 322 4.93 6.86 -11.08
CA LEU A 322 3.81 6.67 -10.16
C LEU A 322 3.71 5.22 -9.67
N ALA A 323 3.82 4.25 -10.59
CA ALA A 323 3.84 2.83 -10.25
C ALA A 323 4.93 2.51 -9.23
N ARG A 324 6.16 2.98 -9.47
CA ARG A 324 7.29 2.78 -8.56
C ARG A 324 7.09 3.48 -7.22
N PHE A 325 6.55 4.69 -7.22
CA PHE A 325 6.24 5.41 -5.98
C PHE A 325 5.23 4.64 -5.14
N ILE A 326 4.18 4.08 -5.76
CA ILE A 326 3.20 3.23 -5.06
C ILE A 326 3.87 1.98 -4.50
N GLU A 327 4.69 1.28 -5.28
CA GLU A 327 5.43 0.09 -4.82
C GLU A 327 6.37 0.40 -3.65
N GLU A 328 7.12 1.50 -3.72
CA GLU A 328 8.03 1.92 -2.65
C GLU A 328 7.28 2.29 -1.37
N GLN A 329 6.16 3.03 -1.48
CA GLN A 329 5.34 3.36 -0.33
C GLN A 329 4.66 2.12 0.26
N ALA A 330 4.13 1.23 -0.58
CA ALA A 330 3.57 -0.05 -0.13
C ALA A 330 4.62 -0.87 0.63
N ALA A 331 5.87 -0.93 0.14
CA ALA A 331 6.98 -1.58 0.84
C ALA A 331 7.33 -0.92 2.19
N LYS A 332 7.10 0.39 2.32
CA LYS A 332 7.28 1.16 3.56
C LYS A 332 6.02 1.22 4.44
N ASN A 333 4.94 0.54 4.06
CA ASN A 333 3.62 0.58 4.71
C ASN A 333 2.91 1.96 4.64
N GLY A 334 3.22 2.79 3.64
CA GLY A 334 2.48 4.00 3.33
C GLY A 334 1.37 3.72 2.33
N PHE A 335 0.17 4.23 2.58
CA PHE A 335 -0.97 4.11 1.68
C PHE A 335 -1.09 5.32 0.75
N VAL A 336 -1.12 5.07 -0.56
CA VAL A 336 -1.20 6.09 -1.62
C VAL A 336 -2.56 6.00 -2.31
N ALA A 337 -3.34 7.08 -2.26
CA ALA A 337 -4.51 7.27 -3.10
C ALA A 337 -4.12 8.03 -4.38
N VAL A 338 -4.55 7.56 -5.54
CA VAL A 338 -4.28 8.22 -6.83
C VAL A 338 -5.56 8.80 -7.38
N VAL A 339 -5.52 10.07 -7.75
CA VAL A 339 -6.61 10.77 -8.46
C VAL A 339 -6.11 11.16 -9.84
N GLN A 340 -6.69 10.58 -10.89
CA GLN A 340 -6.35 10.90 -12.28
C GLN A 340 -7.37 11.89 -12.86
N ASN A 341 -6.89 12.94 -13.50
CA ASN A 341 -7.74 13.91 -14.20
C ASN A 341 -7.61 13.72 -15.72
N GLU A 342 -8.45 12.90 -16.37
CA GLU A 342 -8.52 12.81 -17.84
C GLU A 342 -9.92 13.12 -18.39
N ILE A 343 -9.98 13.82 -19.53
CA ILE A 343 -11.20 14.06 -20.31
C ILE A 343 -11.28 13.00 -21.41
N GLY A 344 -12.29 12.13 -21.33
CA GLY A 344 -12.91 11.47 -22.48
C GLY A 344 -12.00 10.69 -23.44
N GLN A 345 -11.66 9.44 -23.10
CA GLN A 345 -11.66 8.30 -24.02
C GLN A 345 -11.56 6.99 -23.21
N LYS A 346 -12.28 5.96 -23.66
CA LYS A 346 -12.34 4.65 -23.02
C LYS A 346 -10.96 4.07 -22.72
N GLY A 347 -10.72 3.77 -21.45
CA GLY A 347 -9.93 2.66 -20.91
C GLY A 347 -8.59 2.38 -21.57
N LEU A 348 -7.50 2.87 -20.96
CA LEU A 348 -6.20 2.22 -21.04
C LEU A 348 -5.79 1.71 -19.66
N ASP A 349 -6.17 0.45 -19.44
CA ASP A 349 -5.54 -0.52 -18.54
C ASP A 349 -5.45 -0.20 -17.03
N GLY A 350 -6.59 -0.34 -16.35
CA GLY A 350 -6.67 -0.91 -14.99
C GLY A 350 -6.15 -2.37 -14.88
N LYS A 351 -5.37 -2.84 -15.87
CA LYS A 351 -4.72 -4.15 -15.94
C LYS A 351 -3.20 -4.08 -15.75
N LEU A 352 -2.59 -2.89 -15.74
CA LEU A 352 -1.12 -2.78 -15.73
C LEU A 352 -0.48 -2.80 -14.34
N LEU A 353 -1.23 -2.63 -13.25
CA LEU A 353 -0.68 -2.65 -11.90
C LEU A 353 -1.63 -3.38 -10.95
N GLY A 354 -1.24 -4.57 -10.50
CA GLY A 354 -2.06 -5.45 -9.68
C GLY A 354 -2.41 -4.87 -8.31
N GLN A 355 -3.71 -4.91 -7.98
CA GLN A 355 -4.36 -5.04 -6.66
C GLN A 355 -3.74 -4.36 -5.40
N SER A 356 -3.00 -3.26 -5.52
CA SER A 356 -2.34 -2.61 -4.37
C SER A 356 -2.73 -1.15 -4.12
N TYR A 357 -3.75 -0.61 -4.82
CA TYR A 357 -4.23 0.76 -4.66
C TYR A 357 -5.71 0.89 -5.09
N ALA A 358 -6.41 1.91 -4.57
CA ALA A 358 -7.78 2.26 -4.98
C ALA A 358 -7.71 3.34 -6.07
N VAL A 359 -8.27 3.05 -7.25
CA VAL A 359 -8.52 4.04 -8.31
C VAL A 359 -9.99 4.40 -8.27
N THR A 360 -10.29 5.67 -8.05
CA THR A 360 -11.63 6.20 -8.29
C THR A 360 -11.58 7.05 -9.55
N GLU A 361 -12.13 6.52 -10.64
CA GLU A 361 -12.39 7.31 -11.85
C GLU A 361 -13.58 8.23 -11.57
N VAL A 362 -13.40 9.53 -11.83
CA VAL A 362 -14.50 10.51 -11.75
C VAL A 362 -15.14 10.58 -13.13
N ASP A 363 -16.19 9.80 -13.34
CA ASP A 363 -17.05 9.94 -14.51
C ASP A 363 -18.03 11.12 -14.29
N GLU A 364 -18.10 11.95 -15.32
CA GLU A 364 -18.87 13.20 -15.46
C GLU A 364 -18.21 14.48 -14.93
N GLY A 365 -17.27 15.00 -15.73
CA GLY A 365 -16.89 16.43 -15.72
C GLY A 365 -15.43 16.65 -15.37
N CYS A 366 -14.66 17.12 -16.34
CA CYS A 366 -13.25 17.45 -16.22
C CYS A 366 -12.91 18.19 -14.92
N VAL A 367 -11.92 17.75 -14.13
CA VAL A 367 -11.37 18.57 -13.03
C VAL A 367 -10.76 19.86 -13.60
N CYS A 368 -10.36 19.87 -14.88
CA CYS A 368 -9.85 21.07 -15.54
C CYS A 368 -10.90 21.93 -16.28
N CYS A 369 -12.20 21.60 -16.26
CA CYS A 369 -13.23 22.40 -16.98
C CYS A 369 -14.53 22.66 -16.20
N THR A 370 -14.80 21.98 -15.09
CA THR A 370 -16.02 22.23 -14.30
C THR A 370 -15.89 21.83 -12.83
N LEU A 371 -16.28 22.79 -11.98
CA LEU A 371 -16.67 22.67 -10.57
C LEU A 371 -15.57 22.42 -9.54
N ALA A 372 -15.21 23.49 -8.83
CA ALA A 372 -14.59 23.56 -7.51
C ALA A 372 -15.37 22.83 -6.37
N GLY A 373 -16.09 21.75 -6.69
CA GLY A 373 -16.82 20.87 -5.77
C GLY A 373 -16.65 19.38 -6.06
N SER A 374 -16.21 18.98 -7.26
CA SER A 374 -16.02 17.56 -7.62
C SER A 374 -14.75 16.98 -6.98
N LEU A 375 -13.62 17.72 -7.00
CA LEU A 375 -12.36 17.28 -6.41
C LEU A 375 -12.46 17.14 -4.89
N ARG A 376 -13.02 18.15 -4.20
CA ARG A 376 -13.23 18.08 -2.74
C ARG A 376 -14.18 16.94 -2.35
N SER A 377 -15.24 16.71 -3.11
CA SER A 377 -16.17 15.60 -2.87
C SER A 377 -15.50 14.23 -3.06
N ALA A 378 -14.77 14.05 -4.18
CA ALA A 378 -14.03 12.82 -4.46
C ALA A 378 -12.98 12.52 -3.38
N LEU A 379 -12.20 13.53 -3.01
CA LEU A 379 -11.21 13.42 -1.93
C LEU A 379 -11.89 13.19 -0.58
N SER A 380 -13.04 13.81 -0.29
CA SER A 380 -13.80 13.56 0.94
C SER A 380 -14.24 12.10 1.05
N GLY A 381 -14.73 11.51 -0.05
CA GLY A 381 -15.05 10.08 -0.12
C GLY A 381 -13.83 9.22 0.17
N ILE A 382 -12.74 9.45 -0.56
CA ILE A 382 -11.50 8.70 -0.43
C ILE A 382 -10.93 8.80 1.00
N LEU A 383 -10.91 10.00 1.57
CA LEU A 383 -10.40 10.24 2.92
C LEU A 383 -11.27 9.60 4.00
N SER A 384 -12.59 9.58 3.80
CA SER A 384 -13.53 8.96 4.72
C SER A 384 -13.48 7.43 4.70
N GLU A 385 -13.24 6.84 3.53
CA GLU A 385 -13.29 5.39 3.32
C GLU A 385 -11.93 4.71 3.51
N PHE A 386 -10.85 5.34 3.04
CA PHE A 386 -9.54 4.70 2.91
C PHE A 386 -8.41 5.30 3.75
N GLN A 387 -8.57 6.52 4.30
CA GLN A 387 -7.56 7.21 5.14
C GLN A 387 -6.09 7.10 4.65
N PRO A 388 -5.76 7.60 3.44
CA PRO A 388 -4.39 7.60 2.90
C PRO A 388 -3.36 8.37 3.73
N ASP A 389 -2.10 7.95 3.60
CA ASP A 389 -0.93 8.71 4.04
C ASP A 389 -0.52 9.72 2.97
N PHE A 390 -0.69 9.35 1.70
CA PHE A 390 -0.38 10.18 0.53
C PHE A 390 -1.56 10.21 -0.44
N VAL A 391 -1.82 11.40 -0.99
CA VAL A 391 -2.71 11.59 -2.13
C VAL A 391 -1.86 12.07 -3.30
N VAL A 392 -1.85 11.32 -4.40
CA VAL A 392 -1.20 11.75 -5.64
C VAL A 392 -2.27 12.19 -6.62
N LEU A 393 -2.24 13.47 -6.98
CA LEU A 393 -3.11 14.05 -7.99
C LEU A 393 -2.34 14.12 -9.32
N GLU A 394 -2.65 13.22 -10.25
CA GLU A 394 -2.04 13.15 -11.57
C GLU A 394 -2.74 14.09 -12.55
N THR A 395 -1.96 14.96 -13.20
CA THR A 395 -2.44 15.86 -14.24
C THR A 395 -2.13 15.32 -15.65
N THR A 396 -3.01 15.58 -16.63
CA THR A 396 -2.70 15.27 -18.04
C THR A 396 -1.40 15.94 -18.50
N GLY A 397 -0.75 15.38 -19.52
CA GLY A 397 0.52 15.91 -20.01
C GLY A 397 0.46 17.33 -20.59
N LEU A 398 -0.74 17.85 -20.85
CA LEU A 398 -0.99 19.21 -21.35
C LEU A 398 -1.67 20.12 -20.31
N ALA A 399 -1.94 19.62 -19.10
CA ALA A 399 -2.52 20.43 -18.04
C ALA A 399 -1.48 21.42 -17.51
N ASN A 400 -1.92 22.67 -17.32
CA ASN A 400 -1.14 23.67 -16.60
C ASN A 400 -1.41 23.51 -15.09
N PRO A 401 -0.39 23.20 -14.26
CA PRO A 401 -0.57 23.02 -12.82
C PRO A 401 -1.13 24.28 -12.12
N ALA A 402 -0.96 25.47 -12.70
CA ALA A 402 -1.55 26.71 -12.19
C ALA A 402 -3.07 26.61 -11.94
N ASN A 403 -3.79 25.92 -12.83
CA ASN A 403 -5.25 25.82 -12.77
C ASN A 403 -5.75 25.06 -11.53
N MET A 404 -4.91 24.20 -10.97
CA MET A 404 -5.26 23.37 -9.81
C MET A 404 -4.71 23.92 -8.50
N LEU A 405 -3.61 24.70 -8.54
CA LEU A 405 -3.01 25.27 -7.32
C LEU A 405 -3.99 26.16 -6.55
N SER A 406 -4.91 26.85 -7.25
CA SER A 406 -5.98 27.61 -6.61
C SER A 406 -7.05 26.75 -5.93
N GLU A 407 -7.29 25.51 -6.42
CA GLU A 407 -8.28 24.60 -5.85
C GLU A 407 -7.73 23.82 -4.64
N ILE A 408 -6.41 23.63 -4.59
CA ILE A 408 -5.73 23.02 -3.44
C ILE A 408 -5.92 23.86 -2.16
N ALA A 409 -6.11 25.17 -2.31
CA ALA A 409 -6.50 26.08 -1.24
C ALA A 409 -7.70 25.58 -0.43
N ASP A 410 -8.72 25.09 -1.13
CA ASP A 410 -10.00 24.65 -0.55
C ASP A 410 -9.91 23.25 0.09
N LEU A 411 -8.73 22.62 0.03
CA LEU A 411 -8.45 21.30 0.58
C LEU A 411 -7.53 21.35 1.81
N ASP A 412 -7.10 22.53 2.26
CA ASP A 412 -6.19 22.65 3.40
C ASP A 412 -6.79 22.05 4.68
N ASP A 413 -8.10 22.14 4.92
CA ASP A 413 -8.72 21.51 6.09
C ASP A 413 -8.60 19.97 6.09
N MET A 414 -8.31 19.37 4.93
CA MET A 414 -8.32 17.92 4.71
C MET A 414 -6.96 17.32 4.39
N LEU A 415 -6.05 18.06 3.75
CA LEU A 415 -4.77 17.57 3.21
C LEU A 415 -3.60 18.50 3.56
N GLU A 416 -2.41 17.92 3.75
CA GLU A 416 -1.15 18.66 3.85
C GLU A 416 -0.53 18.75 2.45
N PHE A 417 -0.46 19.95 1.86
CA PHE A 417 0.21 20.10 0.57
C PHE A 417 1.72 19.83 0.71
N ALA A 418 2.23 18.82 0.00
CA ALA A 418 3.62 18.40 0.09
C ALA A 418 4.47 18.94 -1.06
N SER A 419 4.06 18.71 -2.32
CA SER A 419 4.82 19.20 -3.47
C SER A 419 4.06 19.15 -4.80
N VAL A 420 4.51 19.96 -5.75
CA VAL A 420 4.36 19.77 -7.20
C VAL A 420 5.61 19.07 -7.70
N THR A 421 5.46 17.82 -8.15
CA THR A 421 6.52 17.03 -8.77
C THR A 421 6.32 17.02 -10.27
N THR A 422 7.31 17.51 -11.01
CA THR A 422 7.28 17.57 -12.47
C THR A 422 8.27 16.56 -13.06
N VAL A 423 7.77 15.61 -13.85
CA VAL A 423 8.60 14.65 -14.60
C VAL A 423 8.90 15.20 -15.98
N LEU A 424 10.18 15.39 -16.31
CA LEU A 424 10.67 15.87 -17.60
C LEU A 424 11.42 14.76 -18.33
N ASP A 425 11.18 14.62 -19.64
CA ASP A 425 11.98 13.77 -20.52
C ASP A 425 13.24 14.52 -20.96
N ALA A 426 14.43 14.06 -20.58
CA ALA A 426 15.68 14.73 -20.92
C ALA A 426 15.90 14.88 -22.43
N ALA A 427 15.50 13.90 -23.23
CA ALA A 427 15.66 13.93 -24.68
C ALA A 427 14.66 14.87 -25.36
N CYS A 428 13.43 14.98 -24.84
CA CYS A 428 12.38 15.78 -25.44
C CYS A 428 12.24 17.20 -24.85
N ALA A 429 12.77 17.44 -23.64
CA ALA A 429 12.62 18.69 -22.91
C ALA A 429 13.12 19.94 -23.66
N PRO A 430 14.27 19.93 -24.37
CA PRO A 430 14.74 21.13 -25.08
C PRO A 430 13.70 21.67 -26.07
N ARG A 431 13.09 20.77 -26.85
CA ARG A 431 12.03 21.11 -27.80
C ARG A 431 10.74 21.50 -27.08
N ALA A 432 10.33 20.74 -26.07
CA ALA A 432 9.11 21.03 -25.33
C ALA A 432 9.15 22.41 -24.66
N LEU A 433 10.29 22.79 -24.07
CA LEU A 433 10.49 24.09 -23.42
C LEU A 433 10.58 25.26 -24.42
N ALA A 434 11.00 25.01 -25.66
CA ALA A 434 11.00 26.00 -26.73
C ALA A 434 9.57 26.21 -27.27
N ASP A 435 8.88 25.12 -27.60
CA ASP A 435 7.66 25.15 -28.40
C ASP A 435 6.38 25.34 -27.55
N HIS A 436 6.41 24.97 -26.25
CA HIS A 436 5.19 24.89 -25.45
C HIS A 436 5.27 25.67 -24.12
N GLY A 437 4.39 26.66 -23.96
CA GLY A 437 4.26 27.44 -22.72
C GLY A 437 3.87 26.59 -21.51
N VAL A 438 3.02 25.57 -21.71
CA VAL A 438 2.64 24.61 -20.66
C VAL A 438 3.87 23.88 -20.08
N ALA A 439 4.80 23.45 -20.92
CA ALA A 439 6.01 22.78 -20.45
C ALA A 439 6.88 23.73 -19.61
N ARG A 440 7.01 24.99 -20.03
CA ARG A 440 7.70 26.02 -19.22
C ARG A 440 7.00 26.26 -17.89
N ASN A 441 5.66 26.32 -17.88
CA ASN A 441 4.88 26.52 -16.66
C ASN A 441 4.98 25.34 -15.69
N GLN A 442 4.97 24.09 -16.19
CA GLN A 442 5.21 22.89 -15.38
C GLN A 442 6.59 22.92 -14.70
N VAL A 443 7.62 23.45 -15.38
CA VAL A 443 8.96 23.63 -14.79
C VAL A 443 8.98 24.75 -13.77
N ARG A 444 8.43 25.93 -14.12
CA ARG A 444 8.36 27.11 -13.22
C ARG A 444 7.67 26.78 -11.90
N LEU A 445 6.60 25.99 -11.93
CA LEU A 445 5.78 25.68 -10.76
C LEU A 445 6.26 24.48 -9.95
N ALA A 446 7.30 23.74 -10.37
CA ALA A 446 7.77 22.55 -9.67
C ALA A 446 8.44 22.85 -8.31
N ASP A 447 8.25 21.98 -7.33
CA ASP A 447 9.17 21.80 -6.18
C ASP A 447 10.30 20.86 -6.54
N VAL A 448 9.91 19.73 -7.14
CA VAL A 448 10.81 18.65 -7.48
C VAL A 448 10.73 18.44 -8.98
N LEU A 449 11.89 18.48 -9.63
CA LEU A 449 12.05 18.20 -11.04
C LEU A 449 12.76 16.86 -11.19
N LEU A 450 12.06 15.90 -11.76
CA LEU A 450 12.63 14.60 -12.13
C LEU A 450 13.01 14.66 -13.60
N LEU A 451 14.29 14.92 -13.87
CA LEU A 451 14.86 14.83 -15.20
C LEU A 451 15.06 13.35 -15.52
N ASN A 452 14.12 12.77 -16.24
CA ASN A 452 14.02 11.34 -16.53
C ASN A 452 14.59 10.99 -17.91
N LYS A 453 14.92 9.72 -18.11
CA LYS A 453 15.55 9.18 -19.33
C LYS A 453 16.90 9.80 -19.63
N THR A 454 17.69 10.09 -18.59
CA THR A 454 19.03 10.68 -18.76
C THR A 454 19.98 9.75 -19.50
N ASP A 455 19.69 8.45 -19.53
CA ASP A 455 20.37 7.43 -20.34
C ASP A 455 20.23 7.65 -21.86
N LEU A 456 19.32 8.52 -22.30
CA LEU A 456 19.10 8.84 -23.72
C LEU A 456 19.71 10.18 -24.16
N ALA A 457 20.39 10.90 -23.25
CA ALA A 457 20.97 12.22 -23.52
C ALA A 457 22.48 12.22 -23.25
N THR A 458 23.23 13.11 -23.92
CA THR A 458 24.66 13.29 -23.65
C THR A 458 24.89 14.18 -22.44
N ASP A 459 26.07 14.09 -21.80
CA ASP A 459 26.42 14.95 -20.66
C ASP A 459 26.36 16.44 -21.00
N ASP A 460 26.74 16.81 -22.24
CA ASP A 460 26.68 18.19 -22.72
C ASP A 460 25.22 18.67 -22.88
N ASP A 461 24.33 17.82 -23.40
CA ASP A 461 22.90 18.12 -23.52
C ASP A 461 22.25 18.27 -22.14
N LEU A 462 22.60 17.41 -21.19
CA LEU A 462 22.12 17.46 -19.81
C LEU A 462 22.59 18.74 -19.11
N ALA A 463 23.84 19.15 -19.29
CA ALA A 463 24.37 20.39 -18.72
C ALA A 463 23.70 21.65 -19.30
N ALA A 464 23.45 21.66 -20.61
CA ALA A 464 22.71 22.74 -21.27
C ALA A 464 21.25 22.80 -20.78
N LEU A 465 20.60 21.64 -20.65
CA LEU A 465 19.23 21.55 -20.16
C LEU A 465 19.11 21.93 -18.69
N GLU A 466 20.05 21.52 -17.82
CA GLU A 466 20.09 21.94 -16.43
C GLU A 466 20.20 23.47 -16.32
N THR A 467 21.08 24.08 -17.12
CA THR A 467 21.22 25.54 -17.17
C THR A 467 19.89 26.21 -17.51
N ARG A 468 19.20 25.70 -18.55
CA ARG A 468 17.90 26.22 -18.97
C ARG A 468 16.80 26.01 -17.93
N ILE A 469 16.79 24.87 -17.25
CA ILE A 469 15.85 24.59 -16.15
C ILE A 469 16.10 25.57 -15.00
N ARG A 470 17.35 25.84 -14.64
CA ARG A 470 17.71 26.76 -13.55
C ARG A 470 17.32 28.22 -13.85
N GLU A 471 17.38 28.64 -15.12
CA GLU A 471 16.84 29.93 -15.55
C GLU A 471 15.32 30.04 -15.35
N LEU A 472 14.59 28.95 -15.57
CA LEU A 472 13.13 28.91 -15.44
C LEU A 472 12.66 28.73 -14.00
N ASN A 473 13.37 27.90 -13.23
CA ASN A 473 13.07 27.62 -11.84
C ASN A 473 14.36 27.41 -11.05
N PRO A 474 14.87 28.46 -10.39
CA PRO A 474 16.12 28.36 -9.67
C PRO A 474 15.96 27.62 -8.33
N THR A 475 14.73 27.43 -7.85
CA THR A 475 14.42 26.87 -6.52
C THR A 475 14.09 25.39 -6.48
N ALA A 476 13.80 24.78 -7.64
CA ALA A 476 13.43 23.36 -7.67
C ALA A 476 14.61 22.44 -7.36
N ASP A 477 14.30 21.38 -6.61
CA ASP A 477 15.19 20.23 -6.39
C ASP A 477 15.20 19.37 -7.67
N LEU A 478 16.32 19.41 -8.37
CA LEU A 478 16.51 18.71 -9.65
C LEU A 478 17.21 17.36 -9.41
N HIS A 479 16.58 16.29 -9.88
CA HIS A 479 17.08 14.93 -9.79
C HIS A 479 17.18 14.31 -11.19
N CYS A 480 18.37 13.85 -11.55
CA CYS A 480 18.59 13.04 -12.75
C CYS A 480 18.19 11.60 -12.47
N THR A 481 17.38 11.00 -13.35
CA THR A 481 16.75 9.70 -13.13
C THR A 481 16.68 8.90 -14.42
N THR A 482 16.74 7.58 -14.27
CA THR A 482 16.42 6.61 -15.31
C THR A 482 15.24 5.78 -14.81
N HIS A 483 14.21 5.62 -15.63
CA HIS A 483 12.93 5.01 -15.23
C HIS A 483 12.24 5.64 -14.00
N GLY A 484 12.51 6.92 -13.72
CA GLY A 484 11.97 7.62 -12.55
C GLY A 484 12.50 7.12 -11.20
N ASP A 485 13.67 6.48 -11.18
CA ASP A 485 14.26 5.93 -9.97
C ASP A 485 14.80 7.01 -9.03
N VAL A 486 14.06 7.32 -7.96
CA VAL A 486 14.48 8.20 -6.87
C VAL A 486 13.88 7.74 -5.54
N PRO A 487 14.57 7.94 -4.41
CA PRO A 487 13.96 7.72 -3.10
C PRO A 487 12.74 8.62 -2.90
N SER A 488 11.61 8.04 -2.49
CA SER A 488 10.36 8.77 -2.25
C SER A 488 10.49 9.98 -1.31
N THR A 489 11.46 9.96 -0.39
CA THR A 489 11.74 11.03 0.57
C THR A 489 12.08 12.37 -0.09
N VAL A 490 12.52 12.35 -1.35
CA VAL A 490 12.78 13.55 -2.15
C VAL A 490 11.51 14.34 -2.41
N LEU A 491 10.35 13.69 -2.52
CA LEU A 491 9.09 14.35 -2.91
C LEU A 491 8.44 15.16 -1.78
N TYR A 492 8.74 14.83 -0.53
CA TYR A 492 8.10 15.40 0.66
C TYR A 492 9.11 15.82 1.73
N GLY A 493 10.38 15.96 1.34
CA GLY A 493 11.51 16.38 2.17
C GLY A 493 12.29 17.51 1.52
N VAL A 494 11.59 18.45 0.86
CA VAL A 494 12.19 19.59 0.16
C VAL A 494 13.02 20.39 1.17
N ASN A 495 14.35 20.25 1.07
CA ASN A 495 15.30 21.02 1.85
C ASN A 495 16.02 21.91 0.84
N PHE A 496 15.83 23.23 0.93
CA PHE A 496 16.56 24.19 0.10
C PHE A 496 18.06 24.13 0.44
N ARG A 497 18.78 23.19 -0.19
CA ARG A 497 20.14 22.78 0.21
C ARG A 497 21.27 23.54 -0.45
N LYS A 498 21.00 24.42 -1.41
CA LYS A 498 22.06 25.12 -2.15
C LYS A 498 21.74 26.59 -2.28
N ALA A 499 22.76 27.44 -2.09
CA ALA A 499 22.69 28.83 -2.50
C ALA A 499 22.17 28.93 -3.93
N LEU A 500 21.26 29.88 -4.16
CA LEU A 500 20.98 30.37 -5.49
C LEU A 500 22.30 30.85 -6.09
N LYS A 501 22.91 30.06 -6.97
CA LYS A 501 24.03 30.54 -7.80
C LYS A 501 23.48 31.68 -8.63
N ARG A 502 23.84 32.92 -8.28
CA ARG A 502 23.41 34.16 -8.94
C ARG A 502 23.30 34.00 -10.46
N PRO A 503 22.10 34.06 -11.04
CA PRO A 503 21.93 34.42 -12.43
C PRO A 503 21.69 35.95 -12.47
N GLY A 504 22.73 36.74 -12.18
CA GLY A 504 22.68 38.21 -12.29
C GLY A 504 21.58 38.91 -11.48
N PRO A 505 21.42 40.24 -11.64
CA PRO A 505 20.36 40.98 -10.97
C PRO A 505 19.01 40.67 -11.63
N ILE A 506 18.15 39.92 -10.94
CA ILE A 506 16.77 39.62 -11.38
C ILE A 506 15.83 40.78 -10.97
N LEU A 507 16.23 42.00 -11.36
CA LEU A 507 15.32 43.15 -11.55
C LEU A 507 15.37 43.58 -13.02
N ALA A 508 15.67 42.65 -13.93
CA ALA A 508 15.59 42.87 -15.36
C ALA A 508 14.28 42.25 -15.89
N PRO A 509 13.40 43.01 -16.54
CA PRO A 509 12.30 42.42 -17.29
C PRO A 509 12.91 41.51 -18.36
N MET A 510 12.78 40.20 -18.20
CA MET A 510 13.21 39.26 -19.24
C MET A 510 12.40 39.57 -20.51
N GLY A 511 13.12 39.82 -21.59
CA GLY A 511 12.66 40.56 -22.76
C GLY A 511 11.35 40.09 -23.38
N HIS A 512 10.65 41.07 -23.96
CA HIS A 512 9.51 40.89 -24.84
C HIS A 512 9.84 39.98 -26.03
N HIS A 513 9.56 38.69 -25.90
CA HIS A 513 9.22 37.84 -27.03
C HIS A 513 7.80 37.31 -26.83
N ALA A 514 6.84 38.16 -27.21
CA ALA A 514 5.47 37.75 -27.42
C ALA A 514 5.42 36.81 -28.64
N THR A 515 5.58 35.52 -28.40
CA THR A 515 5.02 34.48 -29.27
C THR A 515 3.82 33.90 -28.52
N HIS A 516 2.63 34.08 -29.08
CA HIS A 516 1.35 33.66 -28.53
C HIS A 516 1.43 32.25 -27.89
N GLY A 517 1.34 32.15 -26.55
CA GLY A 517 1.30 30.85 -25.86
C GLY A 517 1.80 30.78 -24.41
N ASP A 518 2.43 31.83 -23.84
CA ASP A 518 2.71 31.88 -22.39
C ASP A 518 1.50 32.48 -21.66
N ASP A 519 0.92 31.77 -20.68
CA ASP A 519 -0.15 32.26 -19.77
C ASP A 519 0.30 33.43 -18.86
N GLY A 520 1.32 34.19 -19.24
CA GLY A 520 1.84 35.35 -18.51
C GLY A 520 2.58 35.03 -17.21
N ILE A 521 2.92 33.76 -16.93
CA ILE A 521 3.57 33.36 -15.67
C ILE A 521 5.04 33.80 -15.65
N GLN A 522 5.39 34.59 -14.64
CA GLN A 522 6.72 35.14 -14.36
C GLN A 522 7.16 34.77 -12.94
N SER A 523 8.45 34.92 -12.66
CA SER A 523 9.03 34.74 -11.32
C SER A 523 9.85 35.96 -10.91
N ALA A 524 9.71 36.42 -9.68
CA ALA A 524 10.51 37.47 -9.06
C ALA A 524 11.25 36.92 -7.84
N LEU A 525 12.54 37.29 -7.70
CA LEU A 525 13.38 36.95 -6.55
C LEU A 525 13.53 38.18 -5.65
N ILE A 526 13.27 38.00 -4.36
CA ILE A 526 13.48 38.97 -3.29
C ILE A 526 14.59 38.44 -2.39
N GLU A 527 15.75 39.11 -2.37
CA GLU A 527 16.82 38.79 -1.43
C GLU A 527 16.51 39.38 -0.05
N LEU A 528 16.74 38.61 1.02
CA LEU A 528 16.50 39.05 2.38
C LEU A 528 17.84 39.31 3.07
N SER A 529 18.14 40.59 3.33
CA SER A 529 19.43 41.05 3.84
C SER A 529 19.63 40.81 5.34
N GLY A 530 18.56 40.49 6.08
CA GLY A 530 18.57 40.35 7.54
C GLY A 530 17.28 39.78 8.09
N PRO A 531 17.14 39.69 9.43
CA PRO A 531 15.95 39.17 10.08
C PRO A 531 14.70 40.01 9.75
N ILE A 532 13.61 39.33 9.41
CA ILE A 532 12.31 39.91 9.04
C ILE A 532 11.36 39.87 10.25
N ASP A 533 10.52 40.90 10.40
CA ASP A 533 9.45 40.87 11.40
C ASP A 533 8.37 39.85 11.01
N ARG A 534 8.11 38.88 11.88
CA ARG A 534 7.17 37.79 11.59
C ARG A 534 5.75 38.29 11.36
N ARG A 535 5.30 39.30 12.10
CA ARG A 535 3.93 39.83 11.98
C ARG A 535 3.75 40.57 10.66
N ALA A 536 4.72 41.39 10.27
CA ALA A 536 4.73 42.07 8.98
C ALA A 536 4.76 41.08 7.82
N PHE A 537 5.58 40.03 7.92
CA PHE A 537 5.62 38.94 6.94
C PHE A 537 4.28 38.22 6.81
N GLN A 538 3.68 37.79 7.92
CA GLN A 538 2.39 37.11 7.93
C GLN A 538 1.27 38.00 7.37
N ALA A 539 1.24 39.28 7.74
CA ALA A 539 0.29 40.24 7.20
C ALA A 539 0.47 40.44 5.69
N GLY A 540 1.72 40.54 5.23
CA GLY A 540 2.06 40.59 3.81
C GLY A 540 1.55 39.36 3.06
N VAL A 541 1.80 38.16 3.59
CA VAL A 541 1.38 36.89 2.98
C VAL A 541 -0.14 36.79 2.89
N SER A 542 -0.85 37.21 3.94
CA SER A 542 -2.32 37.28 3.93
C SER A 542 -2.89 38.29 2.93
N SER A 543 -2.09 39.26 2.49
CA SER A 543 -2.48 40.28 1.51
C SER A 543 -2.05 39.98 0.08
N LEU A 544 -1.41 38.83 -0.17
CA LEU A 544 -0.96 38.45 -1.52
C LEU A 544 -2.18 38.29 -2.45
N PRO A 545 -2.15 38.91 -3.65
CA PRO A 545 -3.26 38.83 -4.57
C PRO A 545 -3.30 37.49 -5.30
N HIS A 546 -4.46 37.15 -5.88
CA HIS A 546 -4.67 35.92 -6.65
C HIS A 546 -3.74 35.74 -7.86
N GLN A 547 -3.08 36.81 -8.31
CA GLN A 547 -2.06 36.70 -9.35
C GLN A 547 -0.83 35.90 -8.91
N VAL A 548 -0.57 35.81 -7.60
CA VAL A 548 0.51 34.99 -7.05
C VAL A 548 0.04 33.54 -6.97
N LEU A 549 0.61 32.72 -7.83
CA LEU A 549 0.29 31.30 -7.92
C LEU A 549 1.13 30.47 -6.96
N ARG A 550 2.32 30.97 -6.60
CA ARG A 550 3.26 30.27 -5.74
C ARG A 550 4.26 31.24 -5.14
N ALA A 551 4.64 31.03 -3.89
CA ALA A 551 5.83 31.68 -3.33
C ALA A 551 6.60 30.69 -2.47
N LYS A 552 7.92 30.79 -2.47
CA LYS A 552 8.80 29.92 -1.68
C LYS A 552 10.04 30.65 -1.25
N GLY A 553 10.66 30.20 -0.18
CA GLY A 553 12.01 30.65 0.12
C GLY A 553 12.43 30.29 1.53
N VAL A 554 13.49 30.95 1.97
CA VAL A 554 14.05 30.77 3.30
C VAL A 554 14.07 32.13 3.98
N VAL A 555 13.41 32.23 5.12
CA VAL A 555 13.22 33.48 5.87
C VAL A 555 13.83 33.31 7.25
N ARG A 556 14.62 34.29 7.68
CA ARG A 556 15.02 34.40 9.09
C ARG A 556 14.10 35.40 9.77
N PHE A 557 13.41 34.98 10.81
CA PHE A 557 12.59 35.90 11.61
C PHE A 557 13.40 36.49 12.76
N ALA A 558 13.09 37.73 13.13
CA ALA A 558 13.71 38.40 14.27
C ALA A 558 13.37 37.74 15.63
N ASP A 559 12.31 36.94 15.68
CA ASP A 559 11.80 36.25 16.88
C ASP A 559 12.20 34.77 16.98
N GLY A 560 13.03 34.27 16.06
CA GLY A 560 13.45 32.86 16.01
C GLY A 560 14.95 32.68 15.81
N ASP A 561 15.49 31.60 16.38
CA ASP A 561 16.93 31.31 16.33
C ASP A 561 17.36 30.62 15.03
N THR A 562 16.45 29.90 14.37
CA THR A 562 16.71 29.15 13.13
C THR A 562 15.92 29.71 11.96
N PRO A 563 16.48 29.73 10.73
CA PRO A 563 15.74 30.06 9.52
C PRO A 563 14.57 29.11 9.28
N GLU A 564 13.53 29.61 8.63
CA GLU A 564 12.33 28.86 8.30
C GLU A 564 12.15 28.78 6.78
N ILE A 565 11.79 27.60 6.30
CA ILE A 565 11.41 27.29 4.93
C ILE A 565 9.96 27.74 4.77
N PHE A 566 9.75 28.76 3.94
CA PHE A 566 8.45 29.27 3.56
C PHE A 566 7.98 28.61 2.27
N GLN A 567 6.73 28.13 2.29
CA GLN A 567 6.03 27.67 1.11
C GLN A 567 4.63 28.27 1.08
N TYR A 568 4.21 28.70 -0.10
CA TYR A 568 2.91 29.32 -0.33
C TYR A 568 2.34 28.85 -1.67
N VAL A 569 1.06 28.54 -1.62
CA VAL A 569 0.12 28.47 -2.74
C VAL A 569 -1.11 29.31 -2.35
N PRO A 570 -1.96 29.74 -3.28
CA PRO A 570 -3.18 30.46 -2.92
C PRO A 570 -3.92 29.77 -1.77
N GLY A 571 -4.31 30.55 -0.75
CA GLY A 571 -5.04 30.06 0.43
C GLY A 571 -4.28 29.19 1.43
N HIS A 572 -3.09 28.67 1.10
CA HIS A 572 -2.30 27.84 2.01
C HIS A 572 -0.83 28.26 2.07
N HIS A 573 -0.30 28.35 3.29
CA HIS A 573 1.13 28.57 3.49
C HIS A 573 1.65 27.81 4.70
N SER A 574 2.92 27.44 4.63
CA SER A 574 3.63 26.77 5.72
C SER A 574 4.98 27.44 5.97
N LEU A 575 5.37 27.40 7.23
CA LEU A 575 6.68 27.81 7.72
C LEU A 575 7.22 26.64 8.52
N THR A 576 8.35 26.08 8.09
CA THR A 576 8.98 24.93 8.75
C THR A 576 10.41 25.26 9.12
N PRO A 577 10.88 24.91 10.34
CA PRO A 577 12.27 25.15 10.71
C PRO A 577 13.23 24.47 9.75
N SER A 578 14.20 25.22 9.24
CA SER A 578 15.29 24.67 8.44
C SER A 578 16.17 23.80 9.34
N ARG A 579 16.48 22.58 8.91
CA ARG A 579 17.36 21.66 9.64
C ARG A 579 18.84 22.02 9.52
N GLU A 580 19.17 22.85 8.54
CA GLU A 580 20.53 23.27 8.19
C GLU A 580 20.57 24.79 8.03
N GLU A 581 21.73 25.42 8.26
CA GLU A 581 21.89 26.87 8.13
C GLU A 581 22.07 27.24 6.64
N PRO A 582 21.17 28.04 6.05
CA PRO A 582 21.22 28.44 4.64
C PRO A 582 22.30 29.49 4.39
N GLU A 583 22.95 29.44 3.22
CA GLU A 583 23.95 30.44 2.82
C GLU A 583 23.35 31.85 2.60
N SER A 584 22.05 31.94 2.26
CA SER A 584 21.33 33.19 2.05
C SER A 584 19.83 33.01 2.28
N CYS A 585 19.16 34.04 2.81
CA CYS A 585 17.69 34.09 2.90
C CYS A 585 17.11 34.81 1.67
N PHE A 586 16.03 34.29 1.12
CA PHE A 586 15.40 34.82 -0.10
C PHE A 586 13.95 34.36 -0.20
N LEU A 587 13.19 35.00 -1.09
CA LEU A 587 11.85 34.59 -1.50
C LEU A 587 11.74 34.62 -3.03
N VAL A 588 11.13 33.61 -3.61
CA VAL A 588 10.74 33.58 -5.02
C VAL A 588 9.22 33.60 -5.08
N ILE A 589 8.67 34.60 -5.76
CA ILE A 589 7.24 34.77 -6.02
C ILE A 589 6.99 34.46 -7.49
N ILE A 590 6.05 33.58 -7.77
CA ILE A 590 5.70 33.10 -9.11
C ILE A 590 4.23 33.37 -9.36
N GLY A 591 3.91 33.93 -10.51
CA GLY A 591 2.54 34.31 -10.84
C GLY A 591 2.44 35.17 -12.10
N GLN A 592 1.26 35.73 -12.34
CA GLN A 592 1.02 36.63 -13.48
C GLN A 592 1.30 38.08 -13.09
N GLU A 593 2.00 38.83 -13.93
CA GLU A 593 2.30 40.26 -13.70
C GLU A 593 2.90 40.54 -12.29
N ILE A 594 3.79 39.67 -11.82
CA ILE A 594 4.22 39.67 -10.41
C ILE A 594 5.21 40.75 -10.00
N THR A 595 5.81 41.49 -10.94
CA THR A 595 6.88 42.45 -10.62
C THR A 595 6.43 43.54 -9.62
N PRO A 596 5.30 44.25 -9.84
CA PRO A 596 4.81 45.23 -8.87
C PRO A 596 4.35 44.60 -7.56
N VAL A 597 3.83 43.37 -7.61
CA VAL A 597 3.39 42.63 -6.42
C VAL A 597 4.58 42.28 -5.52
N ALA A 598 5.68 41.82 -6.12
CA ALA A 598 6.92 41.49 -5.42
C ALA A 598 7.57 42.73 -4.78
N GLU A 599 7.57 43.87 -5.47
CA GLU A 599 8.07 45.14 -4.92
C GLU A 599 7.24 45.62 -3.73
N ASN A 600 5.91 45.58 -3.83
CA ASN A 600 5.01 45.94 -2.74
C ASN A 600 5.16 45.00 -1.54
N PHE A 601 5.27 43.68 -1.79
CA PHE A 601 5.49 42.70 -0.74
C PHE A 601 6.84 42.92 -0.05
N ARG A 602 7.91 43.16 -0.82
CA ARG A 602 9.24 43.50 -0.30
C ARG A 602 9.20 44.71 0.62
N ALA A 603 8.52 45.78 0.21
CA ALA A 603 8.36 46.99 1.01
C ALA A 603 7.56 46.71 2.31
N ALA A 604 6.51 45.88 2.24
CA ALA A 604 5.68 45.53 3.39
C ALA A 604 6.43 44.74 4.46
N ILE A 605 7.37 43.88 4.06
CA ILE A 605 8.19 43.06 4.99
C ILE A 605 9.49 43.75 5.43
N GLY A 606 9.78 44.95 4.91
CA GLY A 606 10.97 45.73 5.29
C GLY A 606 12.30 45.15 4.80
N ALA A 607 12.31 44.48 3.64
CA ALA A 607 13.47 43.74 3.09
C ALA A 607 14.26 44.46 1.99
#